data_AF-L8GQS0-F1
#
_entry.id   AF-L8GQS0-F1
#
_cell.length_a   1.000
_cell.length_b   1.000
_cell.length_c   1.000
_cell.angle_alpha   90.00
_cell.angle_beta   90.00
_cell.angle_gamma   90.00
#
_symmetry.space_group_name_H-M   'P 1'
#
loop_
_entity.id
_entity.type
_entity.pdbx_description
1 polymer ?
#
loop_
_entity_poly.entity_id
_entity_poly.type
_entity_poly.pdbx_seq_one_letter_code
_entity_poly.pdbx_strand_id
1 'polypeptide(L)'
;MAVYLRSLRPAFEASAKIFGQRIGNGEHSGFKYLQALRKGEAMMKWYQEDLDQMKFPGWVSERRERKIIRTASRAERGKAPRPKKGFGKIALRREKEEKRLAAKAAKGGGKKKA
;
A
#
# COMPACT_ATOMS: atom_id res chain seq x y z
N MET A 1 32.83 52.04 -14.85
CA MET A 1 31.75 51.05 -14.61
C MET A 1 31.17 51.10 -13.18
N ALA A 2 31.93 51.42 -12.12
CA ALA A 2 31.44 51.37 -10.73
C ALA A 2 30.45 52.48 -10.29
N VAL A 3 30.43 53.64 -10.96
CA VAL A 3 29.58 54.79 -10.56
C VAL A 3 28.10 54.56 -10.90
N TYR A 4 27.81 53.88 -12.02
CA TYR A 4 26.45 53.58 -12.48
C TYR A 4 25.68 52.64 -11.54
N LEU A 5 26.37 51.83 -10.73
CA LEU A 5 25.71 50.91 -9.78
C LEU A 5 25.21 51.62 -8.52
N ARG A 6 25.78 52.77 -8.13
CA ARG A 6 25.34 53.54 -6.95
C ARG A 6 24.07 54.35 -7.24
N SER A 7 23.94 54.95 -8.41
CA SER A 7 22.74 55.72 -8.79
C SER A 7 21.52 54.82 -9.01
N LEU A 8 21.73 53.55 -9.40
CA LEU A 8 20.66 52.57 -9.62
C LEU A 8 20.24 51.79 -8.37
N ARG A 9 20.97 51.91 -7.25
CA ARG A 9 20.63 51.23 -5.98
C ARG A 9 19.21 51.56 -5.48
N PRO A 10 18.76 52.83 -5.43
CA PRO A 10 17.42 53.16 -4.95
C PRO A 10 16.31 52.53 -5.80
N ALA A 11 16.50 52.48 -7.13
CA ALA A 11 15.55 51.84 -8.04
C ALA A 11 15.53 50.31 -7.83
N PHE A 12 16.69 49.70 -7.60
CA PHE A 12 16.81 48.27 -7.31
C PHE A 12 16.23 47.88 -5.94
N GLU A 13 16.39 48.75 -4.93
CA GLU A 13 15.79 48.57 -3.61
C GLU A 13 14.27 48.73 -3.66
N ALA A 14 13.77 49.73 -4.40
CA ALA A 14 12.34 49.92 -4.63
C ALA A 14 11.73 48.72 -5.37
N SER A 15 12.38 48.21 -6.43
CA SER A 15 11.88 47.06 -7.17
C SER A 15 11.88 45.78 -6.33
N ALA A 16 12.94 45.56 -5.54
CA ALA A 16 13.01 44.44 -4.61
C ALA A 16 11.86 44.47 -3.60
N LYS A 17 11.51 45.66 -3.10
CA LYS A 17 10.37 45.86 -2.20
C LYS A 17 9.02 45.62 -2.89
N ILE A 18 8.85 46.11 -4.13
CA ILE A 18 7.59 45.96 -4.89
C ILE A 18 7.33 44.50 -5.26
N PHE A 19 8.34 43.80 -5.77
CA PHE A 19 8.19 42.44 -6.32
C PHE A 19 8.59 41.33 -5.34
N GLY A 20 8.94 41.67 -4.10
CA GLY A 20 9.39 40.72 -3.09
C GLY A 20 10.71 40.01 -3.46
N GLN A 21 11.54 40.65 -4.29
CA GLN A 21 12.88 40.12 -4.58
C GLN A 21 13.79 40.40 -3.39
N ARG A 22 14.77 39.51 -3.18
CA ARG A 22 15.71 39.64 -2.08
C ARG A 22 17.05 40.20 -2.58
N ILE A 23 17.55 41.21 -1.90
CA ILE A 23 18.90 41.75 -2.10
C ILE A 23 19.84 40.93 -1.21
N GLY A 24 20.78 40.22 -1.82
CA GLY A 24 21.73 39.36 -1.11
C GLY A 24 23.08 40.05 -0.90
N ASN A 25 23.80 39.63 0.14
CA ASN A 25 25.14 40.12 0.46
C ASN A 25 26.25 39.27 -0.19
N GLY A 26 25.91 38.43 -1.17
CA GLY A 26 26.82 37.46 -1.80
C GLY A 26 26.95 36.13 -1.06
N GLU A 27 26.37 36.01 0.13
CA GLU A 27 26.46 34.81 0.97
C GLU A 27 25.37 33.76 0.66
N HIS A 28 25.73 32.48 0.87
CA HIS A 28 24.84 31.33 0.73
C HIS A 28 23.79 31.31 1.84
N SER A 29 22.62 31.82 1.53
CA SER A 29 21.53 32.04 2.48
C SER A 29 20.36 31.06 2.34
N GLY A 30 20.53 30.00 1.55
CA GLY A 30 19.54 28.94 1.36
C GLY A 30 18.24 29.34 0.64
N PHE A 31 18.06 30.62 0.29
CA PHE A 31 16.85 31.14 -0.37
C PHE A 31 16.51 30.44 -1.69
N LYS A 32 17.52 29.94 -2.41
CA LYS A 32 17.34 29.10 -3.60
C LYS A 32 16.50 27.84 -3.32
N TYR A 33 16.66 27.24 -2.14
CA TYR A 33 15.89 26.04 -1.75
C TYR A 33 14.45 26.38 -1.40
N LEU A 34 14.18 27.59 -0.89
CA LEU A 34 12.83 28.06 -0.57
C LEU A 34 12.04 28.41 -1.83
N GLN A 35 12.72 28.93 -2.85
CA GLN A 35 12.12 29.20 -4.17
C GLN A 35 11.85 27.92 -4.98
N ALA A 36 12.53 26.83 -4.66
CA ALA A 36 12.34 25.58 -5.38
C ALA A 36 10.93 25.02 -5.13
N LEU A 37 10.18 24.80 -6.21
CA LEU A 37 8.88 24.14 -6.14
C LEU A 37 9.04 22.73 -5.56
N ARG A 38 8.24 22.41 -4.55
CA ARG A 38 8.25 21.08 -3.92
C ARG A 38 7.69 20.05 -4.89
N LYS A 39 8.47 19.01 -5.18
CA LYS A 39 8.11 17.92 -6.11
C LYS A 39 7.45 16.71 -5.42
N GLY A 40 7.26 16.75 -4.10
CA GLY A 40 6.81 15.60 -3.31
C GLY A 40 5.50 15.01 -3.80
N GLU A 41 4.45 15.83 -3.97
CA GLU A 41 3.15 15.35 -4.45
C GLU A 41 3.21 14.78 -5.86
N ALA A 42 3.96 15.43 -6.76
CA ALA A 42 4.14 14.96 -8.12
C ALA A 42 4.84 13.59 -8.15
N MET A 43 5.78 13.36 -7.22
CA MET A 43 6.48 12.09 -7.09
C MET A 43 5.56 10.99 -6.52
N MET A 44 4.69 11.32 -5.56
CA MET A 44 3.74 10.35 -5.00
C MET A 44 2.69 9.91 -6.02
N LYS A 45 2.33 10.78 -6.97
CA LYS A 45 1.37 10.51 -8.05
C LYS A 45 2.01 9.85 -9.29
N TRP A 46 3.23 9.31 -9.17
CA TRP A 46 3.94 8.71 -10.31
C TRP A 46 3.20 7.50 -10.90
N TYR A 47 2.65 6.65 -10.05
CA TYR A 47 1.77 5.57 -10.50
C TYR A 47 0.31 6.02 -10.43
N GLN A 48 -0.41 5.81 -11.52
CA GLN A 48 -1.86 5.96 -11.50
C GLN A 48 -2.46 4.89 -10.60
N GLU A 49 -3.43 5.28 -9.78
CA GLU A 49 -4.22 4.32 -9.01
C GLU A 49 -5.05 3.46 -9.97
N ASP A 50 -5.02 2.14 -9.78
CA ASP A 50 -5.87 1.23 -10.55
C ASP A 50 -7.34 1.52 -10.23
N LEU A 51 -8.22 1.47 -11.24
CA LEU A 51 -9.67 1.59 -11.04
C LEU A 51 -10.22 0.58 -10.01
N ASP A 52 -9.59 -0.60 -9.95
CA ASP A 52 -9.91 -1.64 -8.98
C ASP A 52 -9.61 -1.24 -7.53
N GLN A 53 -8.65 -0.35 -7.31
CA GLN A 53 -8.27 0.17 -6.00
C GLN A 53 -9.14 1.37 -5.58
N MET A 54 -9.69 2.10 -6.56
CA MET A 54 -10.56 3.26 -6.34
C MET A 54 -11.95 2.89 -5.77
N LYS A 55 -12.34 1.60 -5.77
CA LYS A 55 -13.56 1.07 -5.12
C LYS A 55 -14.84 1.86 -5.46
N PHE A 56 -15.04 2.18 -6.73
CA PHE A 56 -16.27 2.83 -7.17
C PHE A 56 -17.51 1.98 -6.81
N PRO A 57 -18.61 2.59 -6.32
CA PRO A 57 -19.85 1.87 -6.06
C PRO A 57 -20.34 1.16 -7.33
N GLY A 58 -20.58 -0.14 -7.24
CA GLY A 58 -21.02 -0.96 -8.38
C GLY A 58 -19.90 -1.37 -9.36
N TRP A 59 -18.66 -0.89 -9.18
CA TRP A 59 -17.53 -1.40 -9.97
C TRP A 59 -17.08 -2.76 -9.44
N VAL A 60 -17.06 -3.73 -10.33
CA VAL A 60 -16.49 -5.06 -10.05
C VAL A 60 -15.48 -5.36 -11.15
N SER A 61 -14.28 -5.76 -10.74
CA SER A 61 -13.26 -6.07 -11.73
C SER A 61 -13.52 -7.41 -12.39
N GLU A 62 -13.55 -7.40 -13.73
CA GLU A 62 -13.80 -8.60 -14.53
C GLU A 62 -12.79 -9.72 -14.18
N ARG A 63 -11.54 -9.33 -13.90
CA ARG A 63 -10.50 -10.27 -13.47
C ARG A 63 -10.88 -10.98 -12.16
N ARG A 64 -11.47 -10.26 -11.20
CA ARG A 64 -11.92 -10.81 -9.93
C ARG A 64 -13.12 -11.73 -10.14
N GLU A 65 -14.08 -11.35 -10.96
CA GLU A 65 -15.25 -12.18 -11.30
C GLU A 65 -14.85 -13.49 -11.96
N ARG A 66 -14.01 -13.42 -13.00
CA ARG A 66 -13.46 -14.60 -13.68
C ARG A 66 -12.73 -15.53 -12.71
N LYS A 67 -12.04 -14.97 -11.71
CA LYS A 67 -11.36 -15.77 -10.66
C LYS A 67 -12.37 -16.45 -9.73
N ILE A 68 -13.44 -15.77 -9.35
CA ILE A 68 -14.50 -16.33 -8.50
C ILE A 68 -15.19 -17.49 -9.22
N ILE A 69 -15.65 -17.26 -10.46
CA ILE A 69 -16.30 -18.29 -11.29
C ILE A 69 -15.40 -19.51 -11.46
N ARG A 70 -14.12 -19.29 -11.79
CA ARG A 70 -13.14 -20.38 -11.92
C ARG A 70 -12.95 -21.15 -10.62
N THR A 71 -12.95 -20.47 -9.49
CA THR A 71 -12.79 -21.11 -8.17
C THR A 71 -14.02 -21.94 -7.82
N ALA A 72 -15.23 -21.42 -8.06
CA ALA A 72 -16.49 -22.11 -7.84
C ALA A 72 -16.60 -23.39 -8.69
N SER A 73 -16.37 -23.29 -10.00
CA SER A 73 -16.40 -24.45 -10.92
C SER A 73 -15.37 -25.54 -10.55
N ARG A 74 -14.24 -25.16 -9.93
CA ARG A 74 -13.27 -26.15 -9.44
C ARG A 74 -13.75 -26.81 -8.16
N ALA A 75 -14.38 -26.07 -7.27
CA ALA A 75 -14.95 -26.60 -6.04
C ALA A 75 -16.08 -27.61 -6.30
N GLU A 76 -16.98 -27.32 -7.24
CA GLU A 76 -18.04 -28.26 -7.68
C GLU A 76 -17.46 -29.60 -8.18
N ARG A 77 -16.31 -29.56 -8.86
CA ARG A 77 -15.61 -30.77 -9.33
C ARG A 77 -14.80 -31.48 -8.24
N GLY A 78 -14.91 -31.08 -6.97
CA GLY A 78 -14.09 -31.60 -5.87
C GLY A 78 -12.61 -31.20 -5.96
N LYS A 79 -12.25 -30.32 -6.89
CA LYS A 79 -10.90 -29.76 -7.09
C LYS A 79 -10.78 -28.38 -6.45
N ALA A 80 -11.49 -28.17 -5.33
CA ALA A 80 -11.49 -26.94 -4.57
C ALA A 80 -10.05 -26.44 -4.32
N PRO A 81 -9.84 -25.13 -4.18
CA PRO A 81 -8.51 -24.58 -3.89
C PRO A 81 -7.86 -25.36 -2.74
N ARG A 82 -6.56 -25.62 -2.91
CA ARG A 82 -5.75 -26.45 -2.01
C ARG A 82 -6.07 -26.13 -0.55
N PRO A 83 -6.09 -27.13 0.34
CA PRO A 83 -6.38 -26.90 1.74
C PRO A 83 -5.43 -25.82 2.28
N LYS A 84 -5.91 -25.06 3.27
CA LYS A 84 -5.17 -23.94 3.88
C LYS A 84 -3.71 -24.34 4.10
N LYS A 85 -2.77 -23.43 3.85
CA LYS A 85 -1.32 -23.68 4.04
C LYS A 85 -1.10 -24.35 5.41
N GLY A 86 -0.42 -25.50 5.43
CA GLY A 86 -0.23 -26.33 6.63
C GLY A 86 -1.24 -27.47 6.81
N PHE A 87 -2.45 -27.38 6.25
CA PHE A 87 -3.48 -28.43 6.27
C PHE A 87 -3.35 -29.38 5.08
N GLY A 88 -2.12 -29.82 4.79
CA GLY A 88 -1.89 -30.83 3.77
C GLY A 88 -2.60 -32.15 4.08
N LYS A 89 -2.64 -33.07 3.11
CA LYS A 89 -3.24 -34.41 3.29
C LYS A 89 -2.77 -35.12 4.56
N ILE A 90 -1.48 -34.96 4.91
CA ILE A 90 -0.86 -35.57 6.09
C ILE A 90 -1.42 -34.98 7.38
N ALA A 91 -1.54 -33.65 7.47
CA ALA A 91 -2.08 -32.98 8.65
C ALA A 91 -3.56 -33.35 8.88
N LEU A 92 -4.36 -33.37 7.80
CA LEU A 92 -5.76 -33.80 7.87
C LEU A 92 -5.91 -35.27 8.27
N ARG A 93 -4.96 -36.14 7.88
CA ARG A 93 -4.95 -37.55 8.29
C ARG A 93 -4.65 -37.69 9.78
N ARG A 94 -3.63 -36.96 10.28
CA ARG A 94 -3.27 -36.93 11.70
C ARG A 94 -4.44 -36.44 12.57
N GLU A 95 -5.08 -35.34 12.18
CA GLU A 95 -6.24 -34.81 12.90
C GLU A 95 -7.42 -35.81 12.94
N LYS A 96 -7.68 -36.53 11.83
CA LYS A 96 -8.69 -37.60 11.81
C LYS A 96 -8.33 -38.77 12.71
N GLU A 97 -7.06 -39.17 12.73
CA GLU A 97 -6.57 -40.25 13.60
C GLU A 97 -6.68 -39.85 15.08
N GLU A 98 -6.27 -38.63 15.45
CA GLU A 98 -6.42 -38.07 16.79
C GLU A 98 -7.89 -38.02 17.25
N LYS A 99 -8.79 -37.51 16.40
CA LYS A 99 -10.24 -37.50 16.70
C LYS A 99 -10.79 -38.91 16.89
N ARG A 100 -10.35 -39.88 16.09
CA ARG A 100 -10.78 -41.28 16.20
C ARG A 100 -10.27 -41.93 17.49
N LEU A 101 -9.04 -41.64 17.89
CA LEU A 101 -8.45 -42.10 19.15
C LEU A 101 -9.16 -41.47 20.36
N ALA A 102 -9.42 -40.16 20.33
CA ALA A 102 -10.19 -39.46 21.36
C ALA A 102 -11.62 -40.02 21.50
N ALA A 103 -12.32 -40.27 20.39
CA ALA A 103 -13.65 -40.86 20.40
C ALA A 103 -13.67 -42.32 20.92
N LYS A 104 -12.61 -43.10 20.66
CA LYS A 104 -12.45 -44.45 21.24
C LYS A 104 -12.18 -44.40 22.74
N ALA A 105 -11.32 -43.47 23.19
CA ALA A 105 -11.04 -43.27 24.61
C ALA A 105 -12.30 -42.87 25.39
N ALA A 106 -13.12 -41.98 24.83
CA ALA A 106 -14.41 -41.58 25.42
C ALA A 106 -15.42 -42.74 25.54
N LYS A 107 -15.40 -43.70 24.59
CA LYS A 107 -16.26 -44.90 24.64
C LYS A 107 -15.71 -46.02 25.53
N GLY A 108 -14.39 -46.04 25.79
CA GLY A 108 -13.71 -47.07 26.57
C GLY A 108 -13.75 -46.88 28.10
N GLY A 109 -14.20 -45.71 28.59
CA GLY A 109 -14.25 -45.38 30.02
C GLY A 109 -15.39 -46.01 30.82
N GLY A 110 -16.21 -46.88 30.23
CA GLY A 110 -17.48 -47.35 30.82
C GLY A 110 -17.49 -48.73 31.49
N LYS A 111 -16.35 -49.40 31.69
CA LYS A 111 -16.32 -50.68 32.42
C LYS A 111 -15.07 -50.83 33.29
N LYS A 112 -15.05 -50.16 34.44
CA LYS A 112 -14.47 -50.75 35.64
C LYS A 112 -15.63 -51.31 36.45
N LYS A 113 -15.87 -52.63 36.33
CA LYS A 113 -16.73 -53.35 37.28
C LYS A 113 -15.99 -53.37 38.62
N ALA A 114 -16.71 -52.94 39.66
CA ALA A 114 -16.37 -53.12 41.07
C ALA A 114 -16.27 -54.61 41.43
#